data_AF-K6YE10-F1
#
_entry.id   AF-K6YE10-F1
#
_cell.length_a   1.000
_cell.length_b   1.000
_cell.length_c   1.000
_cell.angle_alpha   90.00
_cell.angle_beta   90.00
_cell.angle_gamma   90.00
#
_symmetry.space_group_name_H-M   'P 1'
#
loop_
_entity.id
_entity.type
_entity.pdbx_description
1 polymer ?
#
loop_
_entity_poly.entity_id
_entity_poly.type
_entity_poly.pdbx_seq_one_letter_code
_entity_poly.pdbx_strand_id
1 'polypeptide(L)'
;MNDITIQRMRLTIVLLLLSFNTYALPIVSSDFDGLSLGAKIAGPVGPEVETSLVNSAGQAIGDLASSVSCPPGAAVCSPGDNALGTIYTYVHEVIPGIDLLNDGPFPNPDEVIPFDNISDFSLGFSASGFNGVAGYSFTEAATAQVNFDVEISDTGILRWVTDSSNWGSNEKITFFWQTTQAPVGTGGSYGIANAQDSGFGAGPLPMAIEVAEPNVLGSLVASLFIVFAFRVRDKQHIHSKALAS
;
A
#
# COMPACT_ATOMS: atom_id res chain seq x y z
N MET A 1 11.61 -3.18 -76.17
CA MET A 1 11.85 -2.09 -75.21
C MET A 1 10.49 -1.67 -74.69
N ASN A 2 10.19 -1.97 -73.43
CA ASN A 2 9.19 -1.31 -72.61
C ASN A 2 9.39 -1.86 -71.19
N ASP A 3 10.04 -1.04 -70.38
CA ASP A 3 10.38 -1.29 -68.98
C ASP A 3 9.18 -0.84 -68.14
N ILE A 4 8.58 -1.74 -67.36
CA ILE A 4 7.46 -1.43 -66.46
C ILE A 4 7.99 -1.49 -65.03
N THR A 5 8.26 -0.31 -64.49
CA THR A 5 8.72 -0.08 -63.12
C THR A 5 7.59 -0.37 -62.13
N ILE A 6 7.75 -1.41 -61.31
CA ILE A 6 6.84 -1.71 -60.18
C ILE A 6 7.22 -0.84 -58.99
N GLN A 7 6.39 0.17 -58.68
CA GLN A 7 6.53 0.99 -57.48
C GLN A 7 6.18 0.18 -56.24
N ARG A 8 7.14 0.00 -55.33
CA ARG A 8 6.91 -0.58 -54.00
C ARG A 8 6.29 0.49 -53.08
N MET A 9 4.98 0.41 -52.86
CA MET A 9 4.28 1.20 -51.86
C MET A 9 4.62 0.67 -50.46
N ARG A 10 5.35 1.46 -49.66
CA ARG A 10 5.60 1.17 -48.24
C ARG A 10 4.42 1.70 -47.42
N LEU A 11 3.68 0.80 -46.79
CA LEU A 11 2.63 1.15 -45.83
C LEU A 11 3.28 1.38 -44.45
N THR A 12 3.45 2.64 -44.06
CA THR A 12 3.94 3.00 -42.73
C THR A 12 2.73 3.06 -41.79
N ILE A 13 2.61 2.09 -40.89
CA ILE A 13 1.63 2.11 -39.80
C ILE A 13 2.22 2.99 -38.68
N VAL A 14 1.63 4.16 -38.48
CA VAL A 14 1.94 5.05 -37.36
C VAL A 14 1.11 4.59 -36.16
N LEU A 15 1.77 3.93 -35.19
CA LEU A 15 1.15 3.55 -33.93
C LEU A 15 1.12 4.78 -33.02
N LEU A 16 -0.03 5.46 -32.94
CA LEU A 16 -0.24 6.60 -32.06
C LEU A 16 -0.40 6.07 -30.63
N LEU A 17 0.65 6.18 -29.81
CA LEU A 17 0.57 5.91 -28.37
C LEU A 17 -0.19 7.06 -27.71
N LEU A 18 -1.47 6.83 -27.41
CA LEU A 18 -2.25 7.72 -26.56
C LEU A 18 -1.79 7.51 -25.12
N SER A 19 -1.01 8.44 -24.61
CA SER A 19 -0.68 8.53 -23.18
C SER A 19 -1.95 8.92 -22.42
N PHE A 20 -2.67 7.94 -21.89
CA PHE A 20 -3.69 8.23 -20.90
C PHE A 20 -2.95 8.55 -19.59
N ASN A 21 -3.02 9.80 -19.14
CA ASN A 21 -2.66 10.12 -17.76
C ASN A 21 -3.66 9.36 -16.88
N THR A 22 -3.23 8.24 -16.32
CA THR A 22 -3.94 7.54 -15.26
C THR A 22 -3.82 8.39 -14.00
N TYR A 23 -4.81 9.24 -13.74
CA TYR A 23 -4.95 9.86 -12.43
C TYR A 23 -5.38 8.75 -11.47
N ALA A 24 -4.58 8.48 -10.44
CA ALA A 24 -5.03 7.66 -9.32
C ALA A 24 -6.27 8.32 -8.72
N LEU A 25 -7.33 7.55 -8.48
CA LEU A 25 -8.50 8.06 -7.79
C LEU A 25 -8.09 8.44 -6.35
N PRO A 26 -8.55 9.59 -5.82
CA PRO A 26 -8.24 9.98 -4.46
C PRO A 26 -8.79 8.93 -3.48
N ILE A 27 -8.02 8.61 -2.43
CA ILE A 27 -8.48 7.73 -1.35
C ILE A 27 -9.44 8.55 -0.49
N VAL A 28 -10.69 8.10 -0.40
CA VAL A 28 -11.68 8.75 0.46
C VAL A 28 -11.43 8.32 1.90
N SER A 29 -11.07 9.28 2.75
CA SER A 29 -10.86 9.08 4.18
C SER A 29 -12.12 8.49 4.83
N SER A 30 -11.95 7.40 5.56
CA SER A 30 -13.01 6.75 6.34
C SER A 30 -12.99 7.20 7.79
N ASP A 31 -14.16 7.24 8.43
CA ASP A 31 -14.27 7.60 9.85
C ASP A 31 -13.91 6.40 10.74
N PHE A 32 -12.89 6.57 11.60
CA PHE A 32 -12.52 5.57 12.59
C PHE A 32 -13.61 5.38 13.66
N ASP A 33 -14.35 6.44 14.02
CA ASP A 33 -15.30 6.41 15.13
C ASP A 33 -16.48 5.45 14.88
N GLY A 34 -16.79 5.22 13.60
CA GLY A 34 -17.80 4.26 13.15
C GLY A 34 -17.27 2.83 12.94
N LEU A 35 -15.97 2.60 13.09
CA LEU A 35 -15.36 1.31 12.78
C LEU A 35 -15.54 0.33 13.95
N SER A 36 -16.12 -0.83 13.65
CA SER A 36 -16.11 -1.96 14.58
C SER A 36 -14.81 -2.75 14.39
N LEU A 37 -14.15 -3.10 15.49
CA LEU A 37 -12.92 -3.89 15.51
C LEU A 37 -13.14 -5.21 16.26
N GLY A 38 -12.45 -6.26 15.83
CA GLY A 38 -12.35 -7.53 16.57
C GLY A 38 -11.25 -7.48 17.62
N ALA A 39 -10.83 -8.66 18.09
CA ALA A 39 -9.68 -8.78 18.99
C ALA A 39 -8.39 -8.22 18.37
N LYS A 40 -7.56 -7.61 19.22
CA LYS A 40 -6.19 -7.21 18.88
C LYS A 40 -5.27 -8.42 18.80
N ILE A 41 -4.26 -8.35 17.93
CA ILE A 41 -3.16 -9.30 17.87
C ILE A 41 -2.22 -9.01 19.04
N ALA A 42 -1.97 -10.02 19.89
CA ALA A 42 -0.91 -9.93 20.89
C ALA A 42 0.45 -10.23 20.24
N GLY A 43 1.27 -9.20 20.08
CA GLY A 43 2.65 -9.30 19.59
C GLY A 43 3.67 -9.54 20.72
N PRO A 44 4.98 -9.44 20.40
CA PRO A 44 6.06 -9.68 21.36
C PRO A 44 6.06 -8.76 22.59
N VAL A 45 5.51 -7.55 22.46
CA VAL A 45 5.42 -6.54 23.52
C VAL A 45 4.01 -6.40 24.11
N GLY A 46 3.04 -7.18 23.61
CA GLY A 46 1.64 -7.06 24.01
C GLY A 46 0.71 -6.79 22.82
N PRO A 47 -0.59 -6.52 23.09
CA PRO A 47 -1.59 -6.20 22.08
C PRO A 47 -1.43 -4.81 21.45
N GLU A 48 -0.62 -3.96 22.07
CA GLU A 48 -0.30 -2.60 21.66
C GLU A 48 1.21 -2.43 21.70
N VAL A 49 1.71 -1.51 20.91
CA VAL A 49 3.12 -1.14 20.82
C VAL A 49 3.18 0.34 21.19
N GLU A 50 3.68 0.63 22.39
CA GLU A 50 3.83 1.99 22.91
C GLU A 50 5.27 2.46 22.73
N THR A 51 5.48 3.59 22.03
CA THR A 51 6.81 4.15 21.75
C THR A 51 6.78 5.67 21.58
N SER A 52 7.90 6.32 21.86
CA SER A 52 8.13 7.71 21.52
C SER A 52 8.32 7.89 20.01
N LEU A 53 7.87 9.03 19.50
CA LEU A 53 8.28 9.62 18.23
C LEU A 53 9.50 10.50 18.48
N VAL A 54 10.67 10.04 18.03
CA VAL A 54 11.95 10.67 18.36
C VAL A 54 12.52 11.41 17.15
N ASN A 55 12.92 12.66 17.35
CA ASN A 55 13.54 13.47 16.29
C ASN A 55 15.03 13.16 16.11
N SER A 56 15.67 13.83 15.14
CA SER A 56 17.09 13.65 14.85
C SER A 56 18.04 14.05 15.99
N ALA A 57 17.58 14.87 16.93
CA ALA A 57 18.33 15.27 18.12
C ALA A 57 18.19 14.28 19.30
N GLY A 58 17.37 13.23 19.16
CA GLY A 58 17.12 12.26 20.22
C GLY A 58 16.08 12.71 21.25
N GLN A 59 15.30 13.74 20.95
CA GLN A 59 14.23 14.27 21.80
C GLN A 59 12.89 13.65 21.40
N ALA A 60 12.03 13.37 22.37
CA ALA A 60 10.66 12.98 22.09
C ALA A 60 9.87 14.21 21.63
N ILE A 61 9.21 14.08 20.48
CA ILE A 61 8.32 15.10 19.91
C ILE A 61 6.86 14.63 19.87
N GLY A 62 6.59 13.42 20.37
CA GLY A 62 5.27 12.84 20.43
C GLY A 62 5.30 11.39 20.90
N ASP A 63 4.12 10.86 21.09
CA ASP A 63 3.84 9.51 21.56
C ASP A 63 3.06 8.75 20.48
N LEU A 64 3.34 7.46 20.35
CA LEU A 64 2.70 6.57 19.39
C LEU A 64 2.28 5.26 20.06
N ALA A 65 0.96 5.04 20.10
CA ALA A 65 0.35 3.78 20.47
C ALA A 65 -0.14 3.07 19.20
N SER A 66 0.37 1.88 18.90
CA SER A 66 -0.01 1.14 17.69
C SER A 66 -0.56 -0.24 17.99
N SER A 67 -1.66 -0.61 17.34
CA SER A 67 -2.26 -1.95 17.47
C SER A 67 -2.75 -2.48 16.13
N VAL A 68 -2.94 -3.80 16.05
CA VAL A 68 -3.52 -4.45 14.88
C VAL A 68 -4.68 -5.32 15.30
N SER A 69 -5.84 -5.12 14.67
CA SER A 69 -7.08 -5.83 15.00
C SER A 69 -7.55 -6.72 13.85
N CYS A 70 -8.16 -7.84 14.21
CA CYS A 70 -8.93 -8.66 13.27
C CYS A 70 -10.27 -7.99 12.91
N PRO A 71 -10.99 -8.52 11.90
CA PRO A 71 -12.34 -8.08 11.59
C PRO A 71 -13.30 -8.20 12.77
N PRO A 72 -14.42 -7.45 12.77
CA PRO A 72 -15.49 -7.57 13.77
C PRO A 72 -15.90 -9.02 14.03
N GLY A 73 -16.17 -9.34 15.30
CA GLY A 73 -16.64 -10.65 15.73
C GLY A 73 -15.55 -11.69 15.99
N ALA A 74 -14.28 -11.40 15.70
CA ALA A 74 -13.16 -12.24 16.10
C ALA A 74 -12.89 -12.11 17.61
N ALA A 75 -13.12 -13.19 18.38
CA ALA A 75 -12.85 -13.22 19.82
C ALA A 75 -11.35 -13.40 20.16
N VAL A 76 -10.60 -14.03 19.25
CA VAL A 76 -9.14 -14.18 19.31
C VAL A 76 -8.61 -13.81 17.93
N CYS A 77 -7.50 -13.06 17.88
CA CYS A 77 -6.86 -12.69 16.63
C CYS A 77 -5.48 -13.34 16.54
N SER A 78 -5.41 -14.46 15.83
CA SER A 78 -4.17 -15.22 15.60
C SER A 78 -3.92 -15.29 14.10
N PRO A 79 -2.98 -14.49 13.55
CA PRO A 79 -2.73 -14.47 12.12
C PRO A 79 -2.47 -15.83 11.46
N GLY A 80 -1.83 -16.76 12.19
CA GLY A 80 -1.54 -18.10 11.69
C GLY A 80 -2.78 -18.99 11.56
N ASP A 81 -3.85 -18.69 12.28
CA ASP A 81 -5.11 -19.46 12.29
C ASP A 81 -6.23 -18.77 11.51
N ASN A 82 -6.04 -17.50 11.16
CA ASN A 82 -7.00 -16.71 10.41
C ASN A 82 -7.14 -17.20 8.96
N ALA A 83 -8.31 -17.00 8.37
CA ALA A 83 -8.56 -17.36 6.97
C ALA A 83 -7.68 -16.55 6.02
N LEU A 84 -7.32 -17.15 4.88
CA LEU A 84 -6.63 -16.43 3.81
C LEU A 84 -7.47 -15.23 3.36
N GLY A 85 -6.81 -14.08 3.16
CA GLY A 85 -7.49 -12.84 2.80
C GLY A 85 -8.18 -12.13 3.96
N THR A 86 -7.95 -12.54 5.21
CA THR A 86 -8.38 -11.77 6.39
C THR A 86 -7.88 -10.34 6.30
N ILE A 87 -8.78 -9.39 6.53
CA ILE A 87 -8.46 -7.96 6.58
C ILE A 87 -8.07 -7.61 8.01
N TYR A 88 -6.87 -7.07 8.16
CA TYR A 88 -6.36 -6.54 9.41
C TYR A 88 -6.47 -5.02 9.39
N THR A 89 -6.90 -4.44 10.51
CA THR A 89 -6.91 -2.99 10.72
C THR A 89 -5.71 -2.62 11.59
N TYR A 90 -4.80 -1.84 11.03
CA TYR A 90 -3.70 -1.22 11.77
C TYR A 90 -4.22 0.13 12.28
N VAL A 91 -4.07 0.37 13.58
CA VAL A 91 -4.55 1.57 14.28
C VAL A 91 -3.36 2.23 14.96
N HIS A 92 -3.27 3.55 14.85
CA HIS A 92 -2.19 4.36 15.38
C HIS A 92 -2.78 5.56 16.12
N GLU A 93 -2.66 5.61 17.44
CA GLU A 93 -2.96 6.81 18.21
C GLU A 93 -1.69 7.64 18.32
N VAL A 94 -1.76 8.90 17.89
CA VAL A 94 -0.61 9.80 17.82
C VAL A 94 -0.89 11.02 18.68
N ILE A 95 -0.01 11.29 19.65
CA ILE A 95 -0.13 12.45 20.55
C ILE A 95 1.17 13.27 20.48
N PRO A 96 1.17 14.42 19.79
CA PRO A 96 2.35 15.24 19.68
C PRO A 96 2.72 15.92 21.01
N GLY A 97 4.01 16.20 21.21
CA GLY A 97 4.52 16.95 22.35
C GLY A 97 4.38 16.28 23.73
N ILE A 98 3.97 15.01 23.76
CA ILE A 98 3.91 14.17 24.96
C ILE A 98 4.77 12.92 24.70
N ASP A 99 5.30 12.32 25.75
CA ASP A 99 5.88 10.96 25.74
C ASP A 99 5.28 10.20 26.93
N LEU A 100 4.58 9.10 26.66
CA LEU A 100 4.00 8.24 27.69
C LEU A 100 4.95 7.09 28.03
N LEU A 101 4.50 6.13 28.83
CA LEU A 101 5.33 4.99 29.19
C LEU A 101 5.48 4.05 27.99
N ASN A 102 6.70 3.92 27.49
CA ASN A 102 7.00 3.09 26.33
C ASN A 102 7.23 1.62 26.72
N ASP A 103 6.85 0.70 25.84
CA ASP A 103 7.14 -0.71 26.02
C ASP A 103 8.65 -0.99 25.87
N GLY A 104 9.17 -1.97 26.60
CA GLY A 104 10.52 -2.48 26.31
C GLY A 104 10.53 -3.25 24.98
N PRO A 105 11.48 -3.00 24.05
CA PRO A 105 12.75 -2.31 24.22
C PRO A 105 12.81 -0.90 23.61
N PHE A 106 11.68 -0.21 23.45
CA PHE A 106 11.61 1.08 22.76
C PHE A 106 12.29 2.20 23.56
N PRO A 107 12.76 3.26 22.86
CA PRO A 107 13.41 4.39 23.53
C PRO A 107 12.47 5.03 24.55
N ASN A 108 13.08 5.58 25.60
CA ASN A 108 12.43 6.45 26.57
C ASN A 108 13.32 7.70 26.69
N PRO A 109 13.18 8.69 25.79
CA PRO A 109 13.98 9.91 25.80
C PRO A 109 13.82 10.69 27.11
N ASP A 110 14.92 11.28 27.61
CA ASP A 110 14.88 12.08 28.83
C ASP A 110 14.23 13.46 28.61
N GLU A 111 14.15 13.91 27.36
CA GLU A 111 13.64 15.23 26.98
C GLU A 111 12.44 15.10 26.04
N VAL A 112 11.34 15.76 26.42
CA VAL A 112 10.13 15.90 25.62
C VAL A 112 9.97 17.37 25.28
N ILE A 113 9.77 17.67 24.00
CA ILE A 113 9.56 19.04 23.52
C ILE A 113 8.17 19.20 22.90
N PRO A 114 7.53 20.38 23.00
CA PRO A 114 6.31 20.66 22.25
C PRO A 114 6.51 20.47 20.75
N PHE A 115 5.48 19.96 20.07
CA PHE A 115 5.49 19.75 18.63
C PHE A 115 4.14 20.15 18.03
N ASP A 116 4.12 21.29 17.36
CA ASP A 116 2.92 21.94 16.86
C ASP A 116 2.93 22.07 15.33
N ASN A 117 1.78 22.42 14.75
CA ASN A 117 1.58 22.67 13.31
C ASN A 117 1.95 21.46 12.44
N ILE A 118 1.57 20.27 12.88
CA ILE A 118 1.90 19.02 12.20
C ILE A 118 1.06 18.92 10.94
N SER A 119 1.74 18.63 9.83
CA SER A 119 1.13 18.56 8.51
C SER A 119 1.13 17.15 7.91
N ASP A 120 1.82 16.20 8.55
CA ASP A 120 1.96 14.83 8.07
C ASP A 120 1.97 13.82 9.20
N PHE A 121 1.23 12.73 9.01
CA PHE A 121 1.50 11.43 9.61
C PHE A 121 1.72 10.40 8.49
N SER A 122 2.75 9.56 8.60
CA SER A 122 3.13 8.66 7.50
C SER A 122 3.68 7.31 7.94
N LEU A 123 3.50 6.32 7.06
CA LEU A 123 4.20 5.05 7.15
C LEU A 123 5.64 5.24 6.62
N GLY A 124 6.63 4.72 7.33
CA GLY A 124 8.03 4.65 6.88
C GLY A 124 8.30 3.49 5.92
N PHE A 125 7.25 2.85 5.40
CA PHE A 125 7.32 1.66 4.55
C PHE A 125 6.12 1.60 3.59
N SER A 126 6.22 0.74 2.57
CA SER A 126 5.14 0.53 1.60
C SER A 126 3.96 -0.23 2.23
N ALA A 127 2.74 0.27 2.04
CA ALA A 127 1.48 -0.29 2.53
C ALA A 127 1.10 -1.58 1.79
N SER A 128 1.90 -2.62 1.97
CA SER A 128 1.74 -3.92 1.30
C SER A 128 0.38 -4.53 1.63
N GLY A 129 -0.35 -4.96 0.59
CA GLY A 129 -1.70 -5.52 0.72
C GLY A 129 -2.79 -4.50 1.11
N PHE A 130 -2.50 -3.20 1.01
CA PHE A 130 -3.50 -2.15 1.20
C PHE A 130 -4.72 -2.39 0.31
N ASN A 131 -5.90 -2.37 0.92
CA ASN A 131 -7.16 -2.68 0.24
C ASN A 131 -7.96 -1.43 -0.18
N GLY A 132 -7.37 -0.24 -0.05
CA GLY A 132 -8.02 1.04 -0.37
C GLY A 132 -8.76 1.69 0.79
N VAL A 133 -8.77 1.10 2.00
CA VAL A 133 -9.47 1.65 3.17
C VAL A 133 -8.46 2.18 4.19
N ALA A 134 -8.48 3.51 4.37
CA ALA A 134 -7.73 4.21 5.39
C ALA A 134 -8.47 5.47 5.83
N GLY A 135 -8.11 5.99 6.99
CA GLY A 135 -8.82 7.11 7.59
C GLY A 135 -8.32 7.48 8.97
N TYR A 136 -9.14 8.21 9.70
CA TYR A 136 -8.82 8.74 11.02
C TYR A 136 -10.10 9.00 11.83
N SER A 137 -9.98 9.28 13.12
CA SER A 137 -11.13 9.67 13.97
C SER A 137 -11.62 11.06 13.60
N PHE A 138 -12.85 11.15 13.11
CA PHE A 138 -13.44 12.44 12.73
C PHE A 138 -13.77 13.29 13.95
N THR A 139 -14.11 12.67 15.09
CA THR A 139 -14.37 13.37 16.35
C THR A 139 -13.11 14.01 16.92
N GLU A 140 -12.00 13.28 16.94
CA GLU A 140 -10.71 13.80 17.39
C GLU A 140 -10.22 14.92 16.46
N ALA A 141 -10.29 14.70 15.15
CA ALA A 141 -9.91 15.71 14.16
C ALA A 141 -10.80 16.97 14.19
N ALA A 142 -12.12 16.83 14.43
CA ALA A 142 -13.01 17.97 14.61
C ALA A 142 -12.66 18.78 15.86
N THR A 143 -12.22 18.11 16.94
CA THR A 143 -11.77 18.77 18.17
C THR A 143 -10.50 19.59 17.94
N ALA A 144 -9.53 19.02 17.23
CA ALA A 144 -8.30 19.69 16.79
C ALA A 144 -8.51 20.63 15.59
N GLN A 145 -9.73 20.74 15.05
CA GLN A 145 -10.08 21.57 13.89
C GLN A 145 -9.16 21.31 12.67
N VAL A 146 -8.92 20.03 12.37
CA VAL A 146 -8.06 19.55 11.29
C VAL A 146 -8.81 18.56 10.41
N ASN A 147 -8.43 18.48 9.13
CA ASN A 147 -8.87 17.42 8.21
C ASN A 147 -7.64 16.85 7.50
N PHE A 148 -7.69 15.57 7.15
CA PHE A 148 -6.58 14.92 6.46
C PHE A 148 -7.01 14.34 5.11
N ASP A 149 -6.21 14.62 4.09
CA ASP A 149 -6.20 13.89 2.84
C ASP A 149 -5.35 12.63 3.01
N VAL A 150 -5.88 11.50 2.56
CA VAL A 150 -5.14 10.24 2.54
C VAL A 150 -4.50 10.04 1.18
N GLU A 151 -3.18 9.93 1.17
CA GLU A 151 -2.39 9.81 -0.04
C GLU A 151 -1.57 8.52 -0.02
N ILE A 152 -1.37 7.93 -1.20
CA ILE A 152 -0.41 6.86 -1.41
C ILE A 152 0.63 7.30 -2.44
N SER A 153 1.92 7.25 -2.08
CA SER A 153 3.00 7.62 -2.99
C SER A 153 3.21 6.57 -4.09
N ASP A 154 4.00 6.92 -5.10
CA ASP A 154 4.43 5.98 -6.15
C ASP A 154 5.20 4.77 -5.60
N THR A 155 5.82 4.91 -4.42
CA THR A 155 6.51 3.81 -3.72
C THR A 155 5.58 3.03 -2.78
N GLY A 156 4.27 3.34 -2.79
CA GLY A 156 3.24 2.71 -1.98
C GLY A 156 3.22 3.16 -0.52
N ILE A 157 3.86 4.27 -0.17
CA ILE A 157 3.83 4.80 1.20
C ILE A 157 2.51 5.52 1.43
N LEU A 158 1.77 5.11 2.47
CA LEU A 158 0.52 5.75 2.88
C LEU A 158 0.81 6.92 3.82
N ARG A 159 0.13 8.05 3.62
CA ARG A 159 0.29 9.29 4.38
C ARG A 159 -1.07 9.95 4.63
N TRP A 160 -1.19 10.62 5.75
CA TRP A 160 -2.30 11.49 6.12
C TRP A 160 -1.75 12.91 6.17
N VAL A 161 -2.16 13.73 5.21
CA VAL A 161 -1.60 15.06 5.00
C VAL A 161 -2.69 16.09 5.31
N THR A 162 -2.30 17.19 5.96
CA THR A 162 -3.19 18.32 6.18
C THR A 162 -2.52 19.63 5.76
N ASP A 163 -3.32 20.55 5.24
CA ASP A 163 -2.93 21.94 4.97
C ASP A 163 -3.19 22.87 6.16
N SER A 164 -3.80 22.35 7.22
CA SER A 164 -4.03 23.05 8.47
C SER A 164 -2.78 23.08 9.34
N SER A 165 -2.63 24.13 10.14
CA SER A 165 -1.61 24.24 11.18
C SER A 165 -2.17 23.97 12.58
N ASN A 166 -3.38 23.43 12.69
CA ASN A 166 -4.09 23.35 13.98
C ASN A 166 -3.68 22.13 14.81
N TRP A 167 -3.32 21.00 14.19
CA TRP A 167 -2.91 19.81 14.93
C TRP A 167 -1.57 20.04 15.61
N GLY A 168 -1.55 19.96 16.94
CA GLY A 168 -0.35 20.22 17.73
C GLY A 168 -0.27 19.49 19.06
N SER A 169 0.53 20.03 19.97
CA SER A 169 0.90 19.37 21.22
C SER A 169 -0.31 19.03 22.08
N ASN A 170 -0.32 17.82 22.63
CA ASN A 170 -1.38 17.24 23.47
C ASN A 170 -2.70 16.94 22.73
N GLU A 171 -2.75 17.07 21.41
CA GLU A 171 -3.93 16.73 20.62
C GLU A 171 -3.78 15.34 19.99
N LYS A 172 -4.55 14.39 20.50
CA LYS A 172 -4.56 13.04 19.98
C LYS A 172 -5.31 12.96 18.65
N ILE A 173 -4.74 12.28 17.67
CA ILE A 173 -5.45 11.81 16.47
C ILE A 173 -5.20 10.32 16.29
N THR A 174 -6.28 9.56 16.11
CA THR A 174 -6.24 8.14 15.80
C THR A 174 -6.34 7.95 14.29
N PHE A 175 -5.31 7.36 13.69
CA PHE A 175 -5.25 7.00 12.28
C PHE A 175 -5.42 5.50 12.10
N PHE A 176 -5.93 5.07 10.95
CA PHE A 176 -6.00 3.64 10.64
C PHE A 176 -5.91 3.35 9.15
N TRP A 177 -5.44 2.15 8.84
CA TRP A 177 -5.49 1.60 7.49
C TRP A 177 -5.75 0.10 7.52
N GLN A 178 -6.26 -0.44 6.41
CA GLN A 178 -6.61 -1.85 6.29
C GLN A 178 -5.77 -2.57 5.22
N THR A 179 -5.38 -3.79 5.54
CA THR A 179 -4.57 -4.64 4.65
C THR A 179 -4.91 -6.10 4.82
N THR A 180 -4.64 -6.91 3.80
CA THR A 180 -4.67 -8.37 3.91
C THR A 180 -3.43 -8.94 4.61
N GLN A 181 -2.45 -8.10 4.95
CA GLN A 181 -1.16 -8.53 5.53
C GLN A 181 -1.14 -8.41 7.05
N ALA A 182 -0.95 -9.54 7.71
CA ALA A 182 -0.72 -9.59 9.15
C ALA A 182 0.65 -8.99 9.53
N PRO A 183 0.82 -8.52 10.78
CA PRO A 183 2.09 -7.99 11.23
C PRO A 183 3.12 -9.10 11.46
N VAL A 184 4.40 -8.82 11.19
CA VAL A 184 5.54 -9.72 11.45
C VAL A 184 6.34 -9.37 12.71
N GLY A 185 6.03 -8.24 13.33
CA GLY A 185 6.74 -7.72 14.49
C GLY A 185 6.64 -6.21 14.57
N THR A 186 7.45 -5.61 15.44
CA THR A 186 7.42 -4.16 15.75
C THR A 186 8.48 -3.35 14.99
N GLY A 187 8.91 -3.85 13.82
CA GLY A 187 9.97 -3.23 13.01
C GLY A 187 9.51 -2.12 12.06
N GLY A 188 8.24 -1.71 12.12
CA GLY A 188 7.71 -0.63 11.29
C GLY A 188 8.20 0.70 11.82
N SER A 189 8.47 1.65 10.93
CA SER A 189 8.74 3.04 11.31
C SER A 189 7.52 3.87 10.92
N TYR A 190 7.06 4.71 11.84
CA TYR A 190 5.92 5.61 11.66
C TYR A 190 6.38 7.01 12.01
N GLY A 191 5.97 8.01 11.24
CA GLY A 191 6.50 9.36 11.36
C GLY A 191 5.43 10.42 11.49
N ILE A 192 5.75 11.47 12.23
CA ILE A 192 5.07 12.77 12.14
C ILE A 192 6.04 13.84 11.67
N ALA A 193 5.53 14.84 10.95
CA ALA A 193 6.36 15.96 10.50
C ALA A 193 5.58 17.28 10.41
N ASN A 194 6.33 18.37 10.57
CA ASN A 194 5.93 19.71 10.17
C ASN A 194 7.00 20.31 9.23
N ALA A 195 6.97 21.62 8.99
CA ALA A 195 7.93 22.26 8.10
C ALA A 195 9.36 22.37 8.68
N GLN A 196 9.53 22.13 9.99
CA GLN A 196 10.75 22.41 10.73
C GLN A 196 11.48 21.14 11.18
N ASP A 197 10.75 20.11 11.59
CA ASP A 197 11.31 18.88 12.14
C ASP A 197 10.39 17.68 11.88
N SER A 198 10.91 16.49 12.15
CA SER A 198 10.21 15.21 12.04
C SER A 198 10.70 14.24 13.09
N GLY A 199 9.84 13.31 13.49
CA GLY A 199 10.18 12.28 14.46
C GLY A 199 9.54 10.95 14.10
N PHE A 200 10.21 9.88 14.52
CA PHE A 200 9.86 8.52 14.14
C PHE A 200 9.77 7.59 15.35
N GLY A 201 8.79 6.69 15.30
CA GLY A 201 8.53 5.68 16.32
C GLY A 201 8.41 4.31 15.68
N ALA A 202 8.66 3.27 16.48
CA ALA A 202 8.48 1.89 16.08
C ALA A 202 6.99 1.49 16.06
N GLY A 203 6.63 0.43 15.34
CA GLY A 203 5.27 -0.09 15.36
C GLY A 203 5.11 -1.38 14.56
N PRO A 204 3.89 -1.94 14.50
CA PRO A 204 3.62 -3.16 13.75
C PRO A 204 4.04 -3.03 12.28
N LEU A 205 4.79 -4.00 11.74
CA LEU A 205 5.18 -4.04 10.32
C LEU A 205 4.39 -5.14 9.60
N PRO A 206 3.67 -4.87 8.50
CA PRO A 206 3.02 -5.91 7.71
C PRO A 206 4.02 -6.87 7.05
N MET A 207 3.65 -8.14 6.92
CA MET A 207 4.38 -9.08 6.06
C MET A 207 4.17 -8.71 4.59
N ALA A 208 5.21 -8.23 3.90
CA ALA A 208 5.15 -8.14 2.45
C ALA A 208 5.22 -9.55 1.85
N ILE A 209 4.07 -10.12 1.48
CA ILE A 209 4.05 -11.34 0.65
C ILE A 209 4.23 -10.90 -0.80
N GLU A 210 5.38 -11.21 -1.40
CA GLU A 210 5.57 -11.01 -2.84
C GLU A 210 4.56 -11.87 -3.60
N VAL A 211 3.70 -11.23 -4.39
CA VAL A 211 2.86 -11.95 -5.36
C VAL A 211 3.79 -12.42 -6.47
N ALA A 212 4.06 -13.72 -6.53
CA ALA A 212 4.85 -14.30 -7.61
C ALA A 212 4.27 -13.85 -8.96
N GLU A 213 5.08 -13.18 -9.78
CA GLU A 213 4.63 -12.71 -11.08
C GLU A 213 4.06 -13.90 -11.89
N PRO A 214 2.91 -13.75 -12.56
CA PRO A 214 2.43 -14.79 -13.44
C PRO A 214 3.51 -15.03 -14.49
N ASN A 215 4.11 -16.23 -14.48
CA ASN A 215 5.12 -16.65 -15.44
C ASN A 215 4.58 -16.50 -16.88
N VAL A 216 4.77 -15.33 -17.50
CA VAL A 216 4.28 -15.00 -18.85
C VAL A 216 5.00 -15.84 -19.91
N LEU A 217 6.10 -16.50 -19.55
CA LEU A 217 6.80 -17.45 -20.42
C LEU A 217 6.00 -18.73 -20.73
N GLY A 218 4.98 -19.08 -19.94
CA GLY A 218 4.14 -20.26 -20.18
C GLY A 218 3.10 -20.08 -21.29
N SER A 219 2.68 -18.84 -21.59
CA SER A 219 1.60 -18.58 -22.56
C SER A 219 2.07 -18.37 -24.00
N LEU A 220 3.38 -18.18 -24.26
CA LEU A 220 3.89 -18.00 -25.63
C LEU A 220 4.19 -19.30 -26.38
N VAL A 221 4.18 -20.46 -25.71
CA VAL A 221 4.48 -21.75 -26.37
C VAL A 221 3.22 -22.43 -26.93
N ALA A 222 2.02 -22.07 -26.46
CA ALA A 222 0.77 -22.64 -26.96
C ALA A 222 0.35 -22.07 -28.34
N SER A 223 0.83 -20.88 -28.72
CA SER A 223 0.44 -20.24 -29.98
C SER A 223 1.27 -20.69 -31.20
N LEU A 224 2.41 -21.39 -31.00
CA LEU A 224 3.28 -21.82 -32.11
C LEU A 224 2.91 -23.18 -32.71
N PHE A 225 2.07 -23.98 -32.04
CA PHE A 225 1.69 -25.30 -32.55
C PHE A 225 0.48 -25.32 -33.49
N ILE A 226 -0.29 -24.22 -33.60
CA ILE A 226 -1.45 -24.16 -34.51
C ILE A 226 -1.05 -23.85 -35.96
N VAL A 227 0.14 -23.29 -36.21
CA VAL A 227 0.55 -22.90 -37.59
C VAL A 227 1.15 -24.07 -38.39
N PHE A 228 1.63 -25.15 -37.76
CA PHE A 228 2.24 -26.27 -38.48
C PHE A 228 1.27 -27.38 -38.94
N ALA A 229 0.03 -27.41 -38.44
CA ALA A 229 -0.94 -28.43 -38.85
C ALA A 229 -1.64 -28.16 -40.19
N PHE A 230 -1.57 -26.93 -40.74
CA PHE A 230 -2.25 -26.58 -41.98
C PHE A 230 -1.42 -26.72 -43.26
N ARG A 231 -0.12 -27.08 -43.18
CA ARG A 231 0.76 -27.09 -44.36
C ARG A 231 1.09 -28.45 -44.98
N VAL A 232 0.45 -29.54 -44.54
CA VAL A 232 0.72 -30.90 -45.06
C VAL A 232 -0.41 -31.47 -45.92
N ARG A 233 -1.52 -30.76 -46.12
CA ARG A 233 -2.71 -31.32 -46.81
C ARG A 233 -2.96 -30.81 -48.23
N ASP A 234 -1.91 -30.43 -48.97
CA ASP A 234 -2.05 -29.84 -50.32
C ASP A 234 -1.13 -30.43 -51.40
N LYS A 235 -0.81 -31.74 -51.33
CA LYS A 235 -0.12 -32.45 -52.41
C LYS A 235 -0.59 -33.88 -52.64
N GLN A 236 -1.89 -34.07 -52.90
CA GLN A 236 -2.37 -35.27 -53.59
C GLN A 236 -3.70 -34.96 -54.29
N HIS A 237 -3.67 -34.24 -55.42
CA HIS A 237 -4.60 -34.50 -56.52
C HIS A 237 -4.13 -33.73 -57.77
N ILE A 238 -4.35 -34.35 -58.93
CA ILE A 238 -4.12 -33.89 -60.31
C ILE A 238 -2.84 -34.50 -60.95
N HIS A 239 -3.00 -35.70 -61.51
CA HIS A 239 -2.66 -35.91 -62.92
C HIS A 239 -3.73 -36.79 -63.57
N SER A 240 -4.48 -36.17 -64.47
CA SER A 240 -5.51 -36.77 -65.31
C SER A 240 -4.88 -37.59 -66.44
N LYS A 241 -5.61 -38.65 -66.81
CA LYS A 241 -5.53 -39.50 -68.00
C LYS A 241 -5.08 -38.79 -69.29
N ALA A 242 -4.33 -39.53 -70.12
CA ALA A 242 -4.38 -39.43 -71.58
C ALA A 242 -3.99 -40.76 -72.27
N LEU A 243 -4.90 -41.24 -73.14
CA LEU A 243 -4.81 -42.12 -74.33
C LEU A 243 -4.09 -43.49 -74.22
N ALA A 244 -4.74 -44.63 -74.46
CA ALA A 244 -5.34 -45.14 -75.70
C ALA A 244 -4.32 -45.46 -76.82
N SER A 245 -3.73 -46.66 -76.77
CA SER A 245 -3.64 -47.68 -77.84
C SER A 245 -2.81 -48.86 -77.37
#